data_AF-A0A1E3KN42-F1
#
_entry.id   AF-A0A1E3KN42-F1
#
_cell.length_a   1.000
_cell.length_b   1.000
_cell.length_c   1.000
_cell.angle_alpha   90.00
_cell.angle_beta   90.00
_cell.angle_gamma   90.00
#
_symmetry.space_group_name_H-M   'P 1'
#
loop_
_entity.id
_entity.type
_entity.pdbx_description
1 polymer ?
#
loop_
_entity_poly.entity_id
_entity_poly.type
_entity_poly.pdbx_seq_one_letter_code
_entity_poly.pdbx_strand_id
1 'polypeptide(L)'
;MQAKHVQKGSQAGLIKGIQNQAKKRASPQLFSLSSLQSAMNKRYHASASQTLAAIQSLYEDKLLSYPRTDCAYITDEEFDYLGANLPKYLGLVSKPVALTNIAPNKRYVNGKKVEEHYAIIMTKVVPTKEKLASLPKLQQQVYDLVLRVFSTQH
;
A
#
# COMPACT_ATOMS: atom_id res chain seq x y z
N MET A 1 15.07 -65.45 -19.08
CA MET A 1 15.09 -64.36 -20.08
C MET A 1 13.65 -64.02 -20.42
N GLN A 2 13.26 -62.74 -20.34
CA GLN A 2 12.50 -62.00 -21.36
C GLN A 2 11.86 -60.74 -20.74
N ALA A 3 12.19 -59.61 -21.36
CA ALA A 3 11.96 -58.26 -20.92
C ALA A 3 10.48 -57.85 -21.03
N LYS A 4 9.98 -57.10 -20.04
CA LYS A 4 8.68 -56.42 -20.13
C LYS A 4 8.84 -55.15 -20.97
N HIS A 5 8.23 -55.17 -22.15
CA HIS A 5 8.11 -54.01 -23.03
C HIS A 5 7.36 -52.86 -22.34
N VAL A 6 7.95 -51.67 -22.46
CA VAL A 6 7.38 -50.37 -22.14
C VAL A 6 6.32 -50.02 -23.18
N GLN A 7 5.11 -49.67 -22.74
CA GLN A 7 4.16 -48.91 -23.56
C GLN A 7 4.08 -47.48 -23.01
N LYS A 8 4.68 -46.56 -23.77
CA LYS A 8 4.67 -45.11 -23.54
C LYS A 8 3.29 -44.58 -23.91
N GLY A 9 2.45 -44.27 -22.92
CA GLY A 9 1.22 -43.53 -23.14
C GLY A 9 1.55 -42.10 -23.57
N SER A 10 1.36 -41.80 -24.85
CA SER A 10 1.36 -40.42 -25.36
C SER A 10 0.11 -39.70 -24.84
N GLN A 11 0.19 -39.10 -23.66
CA GLN A 11 -0.76 -38.07 -23.26
C GLN A 11 -0.32 -36.74 -23.87
N ALA A 12 -0.93 -36.39 -25.00
CA ALA A 12 -0.88 -35.04 -25.54
C ALA A 12 -1.56 -34.10 -24.53
N GLY A 13 -0.76 -33.50 -23.66
CA GLY A 13 -1.20 -32.43 -22.76
C GLY A 13 -1.58 -31.20 -23.57
N LEU A 14 -2.85 -31.12 -23.97
CA LEU A 14 -3.46 -29.89 -24.48
C LEU A 14 -3.37 -28.83 -23.38
N ILE A 15 -2.42 -27.91 -23.51
CA ILE A 15 -2.34 -26.70 -22.67
C ILE A 15 -3.57 -25.85 -23.02
N LYS A 16 -4.65 -26.08 -22.27
CA LYS A 16 -5.93 -25.39 -22.41
C LYS A 16 -5.81 -23.98 -21.85
N GLY A 17 -5.28 -23.08 -22.68
CA GLY A 17 -5.40 -21.62 -22.52
C GLY A 17 -4.53 -21.02 -21.42
N ILE A 18 -3.44 -20.35 -21.83
CA ILE A 18 -2.81 -19.33 -20.99
C ILE A 18 -3.80 -18.16 -20.94
N GLN A 19 -4.66 -18.16 -19.93
CA GLN A 19 -5.54 -17.04 -19.65
C GLN A 19 -4.66 -15.91 -19.09
N ASN A 20 -4.09 -15.13 -20.01
CA ASN A 20 -3.46 -13.85 -19.71
C ASN A 20 -4.58 -12.90 -19.26
N GLN A 21 -5.06 -13.09 -18.03
CA GLN A 21 -5.83 -12.06 -17.35
C GLN A 21 -4.87 -10.89 -17.18
N ALA A 22 -4.98 -9.93 -18.09
CA ALA A 22 -4.64 -8.55 -17.82
C ALA A 22 -5.47 -8.16 -16.59
N LYS A 23 -4.95 -8.47 -15.40
CA LYS A 23 -5.50 -7.99 -14.14
C LYS A 23 -5.39 -6.49 -14.26
N LYS A 24 -6.48 -5.83 -14.69
CA LYS A 24 -6.78 -4.45 -14.30
C LYS A 24 -6.64 -4.49 -12.78
N ARG A 25 -5.44 -4.16 -12.30
CA ARG A 25 -5.15 -4.15 -10.87
C ARG A 25 -5.99 -3.01 -10.36
N ALA A 26 -7.20 -3.34 -9.93
CA ALA A 26 -8.08 -2.37 -9.33
C ALA A 26 -7.32 -1.70 -8.19
N SER A 27 -7.54 -0.39 -8.02
CA SER A 27 -6.69 0.44 -7.17
C SER A 27 -6.46 -0.23 -5.81
N PRO A 28 -5.20 -0.31 -5.34
CA PRO A 28 -4.88 -0.98 -4.08
C PRO A 28 -5.73 -0.41 -2.95
N GLN A 29 -6.10 -1.17 -1.92
CA GLN A 29 -6.73 -0.52 -0.76
C GLN A 29 -5.70 0.34 -0.01
N LEU A 30 -6.18 1.27 0.82
CA LEU A 30 -5.31 1.94 1.78
C LEU A 30 -4.78 0.93 2.81
N PHE A 31 -3.79 1.36 3.58
CA PHE A 31 -3.08 0.47 4.46
C PHE A 31 -3.75 0.32 5.83
N SER A 32 -4.12 -0.90 6.18
CA SER A 32 -4.19 -1.36 7.57
C SER A 32 -2.79 -1.73 8.10
N LEU A 33 -2.64 -1.93 9.41
CA LEU A 33 -1.39 -2.38 10.02
C LEU A 33 -0.86 -3.66 9.37
N SER A 34 -1.68 -4.70 9.26
CA SER A 34 -1.27 -5.99 8.70
C SER A 34 -0.89 -5.88 7.22
N SER A 35 -1.63 -5.09 6.44
CA SER A 35 -1.34 -4.90 5.01
C SER A 35 -0.06 -4.09 4.79
N LEU A 36 0.19 -3.08 5.63
CA LEU A 36 1.44 -2.31 5.61
C LEU A 36 2.64 -3.16 6.00
N GLN A 37 2.54 -3.92 7.09
CA GLN A 37 3.57 -4.88 7.51
C GLN A 37 3.89 -5.88 6.40
N SER A 38 2.86 -6.42 5.74
CA SER A 38 3.03 -7.35 4.61
C SER A 38 3.72 -6.67 3.41
N ALA A 39 3.33 -5.44 3.09
CA ALA A 39 3.92 -4.68 1.98
C ALA A 39 5.37 -4.28 2.27
N MET A 40 5.67 -3.88 3.50
CA MET A 40 7.02 -3.55 3.96
C MET A 40 7.93 -4.78 3.98
N ASN A 41 7.43 -5.92 4.45
CA ASN A 41 8.17 -7.17 4.40
C ASN A 41 8.49 -7.58 2.96
N LYS A 42 7.50 -7.49 2.05
CA LYS A 42 7.67 -7.86 0.64
C LYS A 42 8.63 -6.96 -0.13
N ARG A 43 8.67 -5.66 0.17
CA ARG A 43 9.47 -4.66 -0.57
C ARG A 43 10.83 -4.39 0.05
N TYR A 44 10.92 -4.45 1.37
CA TYR A 44 12.07 -3.98 2.13
C TYR A 44 12.59 -5.02 3.14
N HIS A 45 12.01 -6.23 3.16
CA HIS A 45 12.39 -7.31 4.08
C HIS A 45 12.34 -6.92 5.57
N ALA A 46 11.54 -5.91 5.90
CA ALA A 46 11.33 -5.47 7.27
C ALA A 46 10.42 -6.45 8.03
N SER A 47 10.70 -6.67 9.31
CA SER A 47 9.80 -7.45 10.17
C SER A 47 8.56 -6.63 10.54
N ALA A 48 7.51 -7.34 10.98
CA ALA A 48 6.28 -6.71 11.47
C ALA A 48 6.54 -5.75 12.63
N SER A 49 7.41 -6.15 13.57
CA SER A 49 7.81 -5.34 14.74
C SER A 49 8.61 -4.10 14.34
N GLN A 50 9.55 -4.22 13.39
CA GLN A 50 10.30 -3.07 12.88
C GLN A 50 9.38 -2.08 12.17
N THR A 51 8.44 -2.58 11.38
CA THR A 51 7.44 -1.75 10.69
C THR A 51 6.53 -1.05 11.70
N LEU A 52 6.04 -1.75 12.71
CA LEU A 52 5.23 -1.16 13.77
C LEU A 52 5.99 -0.05 14.51
N ALA A 53 7.24 -0.29 14.89
CA ALA A 53 8.08 0.73 15.53
C ALA A 53 8.27 1.96 14.63
N ALA A 54 8.50 1.76 13.33
CA ALA A 54 8.62 2.86 12.39
C ALA A 54 7.33 3.68 12.24
N ILE A 55 6.17 3.03 12.12
CA ILE A 55 4.89 3.75 12.03
C ILE A 55 4.57 4.45 13.36
N GLN A 56 4.88 3.83 14.50
CA GLN A 56 4.69 4.43 15.83
C GLN A 56 5.48 5.74 15.97
N SER A 57 6.77 5.75 15.59
CA SER A 57 7.56 6.98 15.60
C SER A 57 7.01 8.05 14.63
N LEU A 58 6.55 7.64 13.46
CA LEU A 58 5.92 8.57 12.50
C LEU A 58 4.59 9.14 13.02
N TYR A 59 3.84 8.37 13.80
CA TYR A 59 2.62 8.82 14.46
C TYR A 59 2.92 9.81 15.60
N GLU A 60 3.96 9.55 16.40
CA GLU A 60 4.44 10.46 17.45
C GLU A 60 4.94 11.79 16.88
N ASP A 61 5.62 11.75 15.73
CA ASP A 61 5.99 12.93 14.94
C ASP A 61 4.81 13.56 14.20
N LYS A 62 3.58 13.02 14.37
CA LYS A 62 2.33 13.46 13.75
C LYS A 62 2.35 13.43 12.22
N LEU A 63 3.18 12.59 11.59
CA LEU A 63 3.29 12.48 10.14
C LEU A 63 2.31 11.47 9.55
N LEU A 64 2.01 10.41 10.30
CA LEU A 64 1.02 9.38 9.93
C LEU A 64 -0.10 9.30 10.96
N SER A 65 -1.26 8.79 10.52
CA SER A 65 -2.38 8.46 11.40
C SER A 65 -2.12 7.22 12.24
N TYR A 66 -3.08 6.89 13.09
CA TYR A 66 -2.94 5.88 14.12
C TYR A 66 -2.45 4.52 13.58
N PRO A 67 -1.34 3.96 14.10
CA PRO A 67 -0.67 2.79 13.54
C PRO A 67 -1.42 1.47 13.77
N ARG A 68 -2.29 1.39 14.78
CA ARG A 68 -2.99 0.15 15.16
C ARG A 68 -4.42 0.17 14.66
N THR A 69 -4.54 0.13 13.33
CA THR A 69 -5.82 0.08 12.64
C THR A 69 -5.87 -1.15 11.74
N ASP A 70 -6.96 -1.91 11.86
CA ASP A 70 -7.25 -3.02 10.95
C ASP A 70 -8.13 -2.57 9.78
N CYS A 71 -8.59 -1.32 9.82
CA CYS A 71 -9.40 -0.72 8.78
C CYS A 71 -8.54 -0.25 7.59
N ALA A 72 -9.04 -0.48 6.38
CA ALA A 72 -8.45 -0.02 5.12
C ALA A 72 -9.28 1.10 4.45
N TYR A 73 -10.21 1.70 5.20
CA TYR A 73 -11.12 2.74 4.74
C TYR A 73 -10.86 4.07 5.47
N ILE A 74 -11.21 5.17 4.81
CA ILE A 74 -11.22 6.53 5.36
C ILE A 74 -12.60 7.15 5.16
N THR A 75 -12.89 8.21 5.91
CA THR A 75 -14.09 9.04 5.70
C THR A 75 -13.85 10.05 4.58
N ASP A 76 -14.93 10.68 4.12
CA ASP A 76 -14.86 11.76 3.12
C ASP A 76 -14.06 12.97 3.63
N GLU A 77 -14.16 13.30 4.92
CA GLU A 77 -13.38 14.38 5.55
C GLU A 77 -11.87 14.16 5.40
N GLU A 78 -11.43 12.92 5.60
CA GLU A 78 -10.01 12.61 5.53
C GLU A 78 -9.51 12.58 4.08
N PHE A 79 -10.37 12.15 3.17
CA PHE A 79 -10.12 12.24 1.74
C PHE A 79 -9.96 13.70 1.29
N ASP A 80 -10.84 14.60 1.74
CA ASP A 80 -10.85 16.00 1.33
C ASP A 80 -9.57 16.73 1.77
N TYR A 81 -9.11 16.57 3.01
CA TYR A 81 -7.86 17.23 3.43
C TYR A 81 -6.63 16.62 2.75
N LEU A 82 -6.63 15.30 2.51
CA LEU A 82 -5.54 14.65 1.81
C LEU A 82 -5.45 15.13 0.36
N GLY A 83 -6.59 15.22 -0.33
CA GLY A 83 -6.69 15.78 -1.67
C GLY A 83 -6.23 17.24 -1.74
N ALA A 84 -6.63 18.06 -0.77
CA ALA A 84 -6.20 19.46 -0.69
C ALA A 84 -4.68 19.62 -0.46
N ASN A 85 -4.05 18.69 0.25
CA ASN A 85 -2.60 18.70 0.51
C ASN A 85 -1.79 17.82 -0.44
N LEU A 86 -2.44 17.11 -1.37
CA LEU A 86 -1.82 16.21 -2.33
C LEU A 86 -0.65 16.86 -3.11
N PRO A 87 -0.76 18.11 -3.63
CA PRO A 87 0.36 18.76 -4.30
C PRO A 87 1.59 18.92 -3.41
N LYS A 88 1.40 19.17 -2.11
CA LYS A 88 2.50 19.33 -1.15
C LYS A 88 3.17 17.99 -0.88
N TYR A 89 2.40 16.91 -0.71
CA TYR A 89 2.98 15.59 -0.53
C TYR A 89 3.67 15.08 -1.80
N LEU A 90 3.13 15.35 -2.98
CA LEU A 90 3.79 15.01 -4.25
C LEU A 90 5.15 15.70 -4.40
N GLY A 91 5.34 16.86 -3.78
CA GLY A 91 6.65 17.51 -3.69
C GLY A 91 7.68 16.74 -2.85
N LEU A 92 7.24 15.82 -1.98
CA LEU A 92 8.10 15.04 -1.08
C LEU A 92 8.52 13.69 -1.65
N VAL A 93 7.76 13.12 -2.59
CA VAL A 93 8.16 11.86 -3.24
C VAL A 93 9.35 12.07 -4.16
N SER A 94 10.34 11.18 -4.07
CA SER A 94 11.51 11.22 -4.95
C SER A 94 11.17 10.85 -6.40
N LYS A 95 10.00 10.23 -6.63
CA LYS A 95 9.53 9.83 -7.97
C LYS A 95 8.17 10.47 -8.25
N PRO A 96 7.98 11.11 -9.41
CA PRO A 96 6.69 11.65 -9.80
C PRO A 96 5.66 10.51 -9.85
N VAL A 97 4.54 10.70 -9.16
CA VAL A 97 3.39 9.78 -9.23
C VAL A 97 2.34 10.44 -10.11
N ALA A 98 1.86 9.69 -11.10
CA ALA A 98 0.76 10.15 -11.95
C ALA A 98 -0.54 10.10 -11.15
N LEU A 99 -1.24 11.24 -11.08
CA LEU A 99 -2.60 11.29 -10.59
C LEU A 99 -3.54 10.85 -11.73
N THR A 100 -4.17 9.69 -11.59
CA THR A 100 -5.12 9.07 -12.52
C THR A 100 -6.61 9.36 -12.26
N ASN A 101 -7.02 9.75 -11.04
CA ASN A 101 -8.37 10.01 -10.58
C ASN A 101 -8.50 10.80 -9.24
N ILE A 102 -8.82 12.09 -9.25
CA ILE A 102 -8.92 12.93 -8.02
C ILE A 102 -10.26 12.73 -7.25
N ALA A 103 -11.19 11.92 -7.75
CA ALA A 103 -12.51 11.72 -7.14
C ALA A 103 -12.50 10.65 -6.02
N PRO A 104 -13.32 10.81 -4.97
CA PRO A 104 -13.44 9.82 -3.89
C PRO A 104 -13.95 8.50 -4.44
N ASN A 105 -13.22 7.42 -4.19
CA ASN A 105 -13.59 6.08 -4.63
C ASN A 105 -14.10 5.26 -3.43
N LYS A 106 -15.33 4.74 -3.54
CA LYS A 106 -15.98 3.90 -2.50
C LYS A 106 -15.19 2.66 -2.07
N ARG A 107 -14.16 2.29 -2.83
CA ARG A 107 -13.23 1.21 -2.52
C ARG A 107 -12.32 1.50 -1.32
N TYR A 108 -12.05 2.78 -1.03
CA TYR A 108 -11.27 3.22 0.13
C TYR A 108 -11.90 4.41 0.88
N VAL A 109 -12.73 5.24 0.26
CA VAL A 109 -13.53 6.27 0.94
C VAL A 109 -14.89 5.68 1.30
N ASN A 110 -15.03 5.22 2.54
CA ASN A 110 -16.29 4.69 3.04
C ASN A 110 -16.36 4.82 4.56
N GLY A 111 -16.85 5.98 5.03
CA GLY A 111 -16.97 6.25 6.46
C GLY A 111 -17.87 5.26 7.21
N LYS A 112 -18.81 4.58 6.54
CA LYS A 112 -19.65 3.55 7.17
C LYS A 112 -18.89 2.26 7.53
N LYS A 113 -17.73 2.05 6.92
CA LYS A 113 -16.83 0.92 7.19
C LYS A 113 -15.68 1.30 8.11
N VAL A 114 -15.59 2.57 8.49
CA VAL A 114 -14.66 3.04 9.50
C VAL A 114 -15.31 2.78 10.85
N GLU A 115 -14.64 1.98 11.68
CA GLU A 115 -15.06 1.73 13.06
C GLU A 115 -14.42 2.79 13.97
N GLU A 116 -13.55 2.37 14.89
CA GLU A 116 -12.85 3.30 15.80
C GLU A 116 -11.65 3.99 15.13
N HIS A 117 -11.03 3.33 14.16
CA HIS A 117 -9.86 3.82 13.44
C HIS A 117 -10.02 3.67 11.92
N TYR A 118 -9.58 4.69 11.20
CA TYR A 118 -9.48 4.67 9.74
C TYR A 118 -8.11 4.13 9.29
N ALA A 119 -7.89 4.00 7.99
CA ALA A 119 -6.64 3.50 7.43
C ALA A 119 -5.41 4.36 7.81
N ILE A 120 -4.23 3.77 7.74
CA ILE A 120 -2.95 4.47 7.91
C ILE A 120 -2.76 5.41 6.71
N ILE A 121 -2.84 6.71 6.96
CA ILE A 121 -2.74 7.80 5.99
C ILE A 121 -1.81 8.91 6.52
N MET A 122 -1.37 9.79 5.63
CA MET A 122 -0.65 11.01 6.03
C MET A 122 -1.58 11.94 6.79
N THR A 123 -1.09 12.61 7.83
CA THR A 123 -1.87 13.63 8.53
C THR A 123 -1.78 14.98 7.80
N LYS A 124 -2.56 15.96 8.24
CA LYS A 124 -2.49 17.37 7.81
C LYS A 124 -1.09 18.01 7.99
N VAL A 125 -0.20 17.40 8.77
CA VAL A 125 1.19 17.85 8.95
C VAL A 125 2.04 17.32 7.80
N VAL A 126 2.39 18.22 6.87
CA VAL A 126 3.30 17.90 5.77
C VAL A 126 4.74 18.12 6.24
N PRO A 127 5.60 17.08 6.30
CA PRO A 127 6.99 17.26 6.70
C PRO A 127 7.79 17.97 5.61
N THR A 128 8.89 18.63 5.98
CA THR A 128 9.86 19.12 5.00
C THR A 128 10.70 17.97 4.45
N LYS A 129 11.30 18.16 3.27
CA LYS A 129 12.24 17.19 2.68
C LYS A 129 13.41 16.88 3.63
N GLU A 130 13.89 17.88 4.34
CA GLU A 130 14.98 17.77 5.32
C GLU A 130 14.56 16.91 6.51
N LYS A 131 13.36 17.14 7.05
CA LYS A 131 12.82 16.32 8.15
C LYS A 131 12.64 14.88 7.70
N LEU A 132 12.12 14.62 6.49
CA LEU A 132 12.05 13.25 5.97
C LEU A 132 13.45 12.64 5.80
N ALA A 133 14.41 13.39 5.26
CA ALA A 133 15.78 12.91 5.07
C ALA A 133 16.50 12.59 6.39
N SER A 134 16.15 13.27 7.50
CA SER A 134 16.71 13.01 8.82
C SER A 134 16.08 11.80 9.53
N LEU A 135 14.93 11.29 9.06
CA LEU A 135 14.33 10.09 9.63
C LEU A 135 15.15 8.83 9.33
N PRO A 136 15.10 7.80 10.18
CA PRO A 136 15.60 6.47 9.85
C PRO A 136 15.05 5.95 8.51
N LYS A 137 15.89 5.22 7.78
CA LYS A 137 15.56 4.69 6.44
C LYS A 137 14.22 3.95 6.40
N LEU A 138 13.90 3.16 7.43
CA LEU A 138 12.66 2.40 7.48
C LEU A 138 11.43 3.33 7.62
N GLN A 139 11.53 4.40 8.40
CA GLN A 139 10.45 5.40 8.53
C GLN A 139 10.23 6.13 7.20
N GLN A 140 11.31 6.51 6.52
CA GLN A 140 11.22 7.10 5.17
C GLN A 140 10.52 6.15 4.19
N GLN A 141 10.88 4.86 4.22
CA GLN A 141 10.28 3.84 3.36
C GLN A 141 8.80 3.61 3.66
N VAL A 142 8.41 3.58 4.94
CA VAL A 142 7.00 3.49 5.35
C VAL A 142 6.23 4.69 4.81
N TYR A 143 6.73 5.91 5.05
CA TYR A 143 6.07 7.13 4.61
C TYR A 143 5.93 7.20 3.08
N ASP A 144 7.00 6.93 2.33
CA ASP A 144 6.97 6.88 0.85
C ASP A 144 5.96 5.84 0.34
N LEU A 145 5.88 4.68 1.00
CA LEU A 145 4.98 3.62 0.58
C LEU A 145 3.51 4.01 0.78
N VAL A 146 3.16 4.58 1.95
CA VAL A 146 1.79 5.05 2.24
C VAL A 146 1.40 6.15 1.24
N LEU A 147 2.28 7.14 1.06
CA LEU A 147 2.06 8.25 0.15
C LEU A 147 1.92 7.79 -1.31
N ARG A 148 2.75 6.85 -1.75
CA ARG A 148 2.66 6.30 -3.10
C ARG A 148 1.37 5.53 -3.31
N VAL A 149 0.96 4.70 -2.36
CA VAL A 149 -0.30 3.96 -2.49
C VAL A 149 -1.48 4.91 -2.58
N PHE A 150 -1.51 5.94 -1.73
CA PHE A 150 -2.52 6.99 -1.80
C PHE A 150 -2.50 7.72 -3.15
N SER A 151 -1.33 8.13 -3.63
CA SER A 151 -1.18 8.81 -4.92
C SER A 151 -1.54 7.93 -6.12
N THR A 152 -1.42 6.60 -6.01
CA THR A 152 -1.90 5.65 -7.04
C THR A 152 -3.38 5.29 -6.94
N GLN A 153 -4.05 5.66 -5.83
CA GLN A 153 -5.51 5.69 -5.79
C GLN A 153 -6.07 6.81 -6.65
N HIS A 154 -5.29 7.89 -6.67
CA HIS A 154 -5.56 9.12 -7.32
C HIS A 154 -5.05 9.19 -8.73
#